data_AF-A0A7K2QMR4-F1
#
_entry.id   AF-A0A7K2QMR4-F1
#
_cell.length_a   1.000
_cell.length_b   1.000
_cell.length_c   1.000
_cell.angle_alpha   90.00
_cell.angle_beta   90.00
_cell.angle_gamma   90.00
#
_symmetry.space_group_name_H-M   'P 1'
#
loop_
_entity.id
_entity.type
_entity.pdbx_description
1 polymer ?
#
loop_
_entity_poly.entity_id
_entity_poly.type
_entity_poly.pdbx_seq_one_letter_code
_entity_poly.pdbx_strand_id
1 'polypeptide(L)' 'GVESVLVTAAPGTPVRRPRSASDRLGHVIARHAEPDGVHTALDAARSLVRLDIEATPRS' A
#
# COMPACT_ATOMS: atom_id res chain seq x y z
N GLY A 1 -15.75 6.12 1.56
CA GLY A 1 -14.39 6.27 2.09
C GLY A 1 -13.62 4.97 1.98
N VAL A 2 -12.53 4.81 2.72
CA VAL A 2 -11.80 3.54 2.80
C VAL A 2 -12.68 2.49 3.48
N GLU A 3 -12.84 1.35 2.83
CA GLU A 3 -13.64 0.21 3.29
C GLU A 3 -12.74 -0.83 3.97
N SER A 4 -11.56 -1.11 3.40
CA SER A 4 -10.60 -2.05 3.98
C SER A 4 -9.16 -1.70 3.64
N VAL A 5 -8.27 -2.12 4.54
CA VAL A 5 -6.82 -2.08 4.35
C VAL A 5 -6.28 -3.45 4.73
N LEU A 6 -5.51 -4.05 3.83
CA LEU A 6 -4.83 -5.32 4.08
C LEU A 6 -3.34 -5.15 3.81
N VAL A 7 -2.51 -5.57 4.76
CA VAL A 7 -1.07 -5.72 4.57
C VAL A 7 -0.77 -7.21 4.55
N THR A 8 -0.12 -7.68 3.50
CA THR A 8 0.25 -9.08 3.31
C THR A 8 1.72 -9.34 3.59
N ALA A 9 2.55 -8.30 3.62
CA ALA A 9 3.95 -8.41 3.98
C ALA A 9 4.11 -8.44 5.51
N ALA A 10 4.92 -9.38 6.02
CA ALA A 10 5.33 -9.42 7.42
C ALA A 10 6.63 -8.60 7.63
N PRO A 11 6.94 -8.13 8.85
CA PRO A 11 8.25 -7.56 9.16
C PRO A 11 9.40 -8.47 8.71
N GLY A 12 10.43 -7.88 8.11
CA GLY A 12 11.55 -8.63 7.51
C GLY A 12 11.29 -9.19 6.10
N THR A 13 10.07 -9.02 5.55
CA THR A 13 9.80 -9.38 4.14
C THR A 13 10.71 -8.58 3.21
N PRO A 14 11.48 -9.23 2.32
CA PRO A 14 12.30 -8.52 1.34
C PRO A 14 11.43 -7.65 0.41
N VAL A 15 11.69 -6.35 0.42
CA VAL A 15 11.02 -5.39 -0.47
C VAL A 15 11.88 -5.17 -1.72
N ARG A 16 11.25 -5.24 -2.89
CA ARG A 16 11.87 -4.93 -4.18
C ARG A 16 11.04 -3.90 -4.94
N ARG A 17 11.65 -3.24 -5.94
CA ARG A 17 10.90 -2.40 -6.87
C ARG A 17 9.82 -3.25 -7.56
N PRO A 18 8.56 -2.77 -7.65
CA PRO A 18 7.48 -3.52 -8.29
C PRO A 18 7.76 -3.80 -9.77
N ARG A 19 7.55 -5.05 -10.17
CA ARG A 19 7.68 -5.62 -11.52
C ARG A 19 6.49 -6.53 -11.86
N SER A 20 5.84 -7.12 -10.85
CA SER A 20 4.63 -7.94 -11.03
C SER A 20 3.64 -7.76 -9.87
N ALA A 21 2.44 -8.34 -10.02
CA ALA A 21 1.42 -8.33 -8.97
C ALA A 21 1.89 -9.03 -7.67
N SER A 22 2.83 -9.98 -7.77
CA SER A 22 3.41 -10.67 -6.61
C SER A 22 4.34 -9.79 -5.77
N ASP A 23 4.63 -8.57 -6.22
CA ASP A 23 5.46 -7.61 -5.49
C ASP A 23 4.62 -6.68 -4.60
N ARG A 24 3.29 -6.82 -4.64
CA ARG A 24 2.37 -6.05 -3.79
C ARG A 24 2.58 -6.43 -2.33
N LEU A 25 2.62 -5.42 -1.47
CA LEU A 25 2.75 -5.59 -0.02
C LEU A 25 1.38 -5.60 0.69
N GLY A 26 0.30 -5.43 -0.06
CA GLY A 26 -1.04 -5.25 0.45
C GLY A 26 -1.96 -4.55 -0.54
N HIS A 27 -3.11 -4.09 -0.06
CA HIS A 27 -4.04 -3.26 -0.82
C HIS A 27 -4.94 -2.41 0.09
N VAL A 28 -5.51 -1.37 -0.49
CA VAL A 28 -6.56 -0.53 0.10
C VAL A 28 -7.78 -0.61 -0.81
N ILE A 29 -8.97 -0.84 -0.24
CA ILE A 29 -10.24 -0.78 -0.95
C ILE A 29 -10.98 0.45 -0.48
N ALA A 30 -11.42 1.29 -1.42
CA ALA A 30 -12.26 2.44 -1.14
C ALA A 30 -13.57 2.33 -1.92
N ARG A 31 -14.66 2.79 -1.30
CA ARG A 31 -15.99 2.84 -1.89
C ARG A 31 -16.56 4.24 -1.78
N HIS A 32 -17.17 4.72 -2.85
CA HIS A 32 -17.90 5.96 -2.88
C HIS A 32 -18.98 5.89 -3.97
N ALA A 33 -20.05 6.68 -3.84
CA ALA A 33 -21.12 6.71 -4.85
C ALA A 33 -20.62 7.28 -6.18
N GLU A 34 -19.80 8.33 -6.12
CA GLU A 34 -19.17 8.96 -7.28
C GLU A 34 -17.69 8.56 -7.46
N PRO A 35 -17.20 8.42 -8.70
CA PRO A 35 -15.80 8.09 -9.00
C PRO A 35 -14.78 9.03 -8.35
N ASP A 36 -15.01 10.34 -8.41
CA ASP A 36 -14.08 11.34 -7.84
C ASP A 36 -13.91 11.20 -6.32
N GLY A 37 -14.96 10.76 -5.64
CA GLY A 37 -14.88 10.48 -4.20
C GLY A 37 -14.09 9.21 -3.87
N VAL A 38 -13.99 8.24 -4.80
CA VAL A 38 -13.07 7.10 -4.65
C VAL A 38 -11.63 7.57 -4.76
N HIS A 39 -11.31 8.39 -5.77
CA HIS A 39 -9.97 8.95 -5.96
C HIS A 39 -9.54 9.78 -4.75
N THR A 40 -10.40 10.69 -4.29
CA THR A 40 -10.14 11.51 -3.10
C THR A 40 -9.86 10.65 -1.87
N ALA A 41 -10.64 9.58 -1.65
CA ALA A 41 -10.44 8.69 -0.52
C ALA A 41 -9.11 7.90 -0.62
N LEU A 42 -8.73 7.46 -1.82
CA LEU A 42 -7.47 6.75 -2.03
C LEU A 42 -6.26 7.66 -1.88
N ASP A 43 -6.34 8.92 -2.34
CA ASP A 43 -5.26 9.90 -2.16
C ASP A 43 -5.07 10.26 -0.69
N ALA A 44 -6.17 10.46 0.05
CA ALA A 44 -6.12 10.65 1.49
C ALA A 44 -5.50 9.44 2.21
N ALA A 45 -5.91 8.22 1.86
CA ALA A 45 -5.34 6.99 2.43
C ALA A 45 -3.84 6.88 2.13
N ARG A 46 -3.43 7.14 0.88
CA ARG A 46 -2.03 7.12 0.45
C ARG A 46 -1.17 8.09 1.27
N SER A 47 -1.69 9.26 1.63
CA SER A 47 -0.95 10.25 2.43
C SER A 47 -0.61 9.77 3.86
N LEU A 48 -1.35 8.78 4.36
CA LEU A 48 -1.19 8.21 5.71
C LEU A 48 -0.37 6.91 5.71
N VAL A 49 -0.21 6.25 4.56
CA VAL A 49 0.52 5.00 4.46
C VAL A 49 2.02 5.27 4.43
N ARG A 50 2.73 4.68 5.40
CA ARG A 50 4.18 4.69 5.47
C ARG A 50 4.74 3.28 5.39
N LEU A 51 5.81 3.12 4.62
CA LEU A 51 6.59 1.89 4.58
C LEU A 51 8.00 2.21 5.10
N ASP A 52 8.36 1.60 6.23
CA ASP A 52 9.71 1.68 6.77
C ASP A 52 10.53 0.51 6.23
N ILE A 53 11.65 0.83 5.57
CA ILE A 53 12.54 -0.16 4.98
C ILE A 53 13.90 -0.03 5.66
N GLU A 54 14.31 -1.10 6.34
CA GLU A 54 15.66 -1.21 6.88
C GLU A 54 16.62 -1.63 5.76
N ALA A 55 17.63 -0.80 5.49
CA ALA A 55 18.68 -1.15 4.55
C ALA A 55 19.60 -2.19 5.20
N THR A 56 19.63 -3.41 4.64
CA THR A 56 20.67 -4.37 4.99
C THR A 56 22.00 -3.91 4.40
N PRO A 57 23.09 -3.79 5.19
CA PRO A 57 24.40 -3.43 4.66
C PRO A 57 24.82 -4.40 3.56
N ARG A 58 25.35 -3.90 2.44
CA ARG A 58 26.01 -4.75 1.45
C ARG A 58 27.36 -5.17 2.04
N SER A 59 27.52 -6.45 2.35
CA SER A 59 28.81 -7.10 2.64
C SER A 59 29.71 -7.12 1.42
#